data_AF-A0A284R972-F1
#
_entry.id   AF-A0A284R972-F1
#
_cell.length_a   1.000
_cell.length_b   1.000
_cell.length_c   1.000
_cell.angle_alpha   90.00
_cell.angle_beta   90.00
_cell.angle_gamma   90.00
#
_symmetry.space_group_name_H-M   'P 1'
#
loop_
_entity.id
_entity.type
_entity.pdbx_description
1 polymer ?
#
loop_
_entity_poly.entity_id
_entity_poly.type
_entity_poly.pdbx_seq_one_letter_code
_entity_poly.pdbx_strand_id
1 'polypeptide(L)'
;MPSKSPAQVLLEKADKKANSSTGWFSSSSAKWEEAGDLYQQAANSFKLEKLFKEAGDCFAREAECREQCKEDSEAANAWWNAAKAYKRGYPQQAIDALTQTITFLTKGGRFRQAADREKEIGQIYLQENNDLRKACDSYERAAEWYAQEDATATANACWKDAADLHADLEEYPQAIARYQEVANHSLGSALTKYSVKEYWLRAGLCALAMNDPVTARRSAATYASQDVTFASTRESKFLMALIEAMEAGDIEAYTGAVVEYDQVTKLDNWKTNLVFFHLSPPPLAEMCRFVIYKGTSPVQLSHLLTRPCHSIINQAFDSRLRLDRRRPMNGDGFGVGWYDSVYDEELGAQPCIFTSVTPAWNNINLTRLAEKIKSPLVFGHVRATTAGSLSLDNCHPFVHGKLMFMHNGGIADFHLIKRKLQSQLPDLAFDMVQGNTDSEWAFALFLSKLPDPNATTFSSQTLRKAMLDTIASLNTFAEEAGITEPSLMNFCVTDGDTVIATRYISSRKDEAASLWFSSGTTFSEYADGGHYKMSKADKRENIIMVASEPLTFERADWMEIKTNTMVVITPKMNFLQIPIIDQFYVAPSDPNSARTIEFAREKGLLMPRKALSSP
;
A
#
# COMPACT_ATOMS: atom_id res chain seq x y z
N MET A 1 17.75 21.09 41.58
CA MET A 1 17.94 19.87 40.77
C MET A 1 16.74 18.97 41.03
N PRO A 2 16.07 18.41 40.01
CA PRO A 2 15.01 17.44 40.27
C PRO A 2 15.59 16.28 41.08
N SER A 3 14.86 15.82 42.09
CA SER A 3 15.24 14.64 42.89
C SER A 3 15.35 13.43 41.96
N LYS A 4 16.47 12.70 42.02
CA LYS A 4 16.67 11.47 41.25
C LYS A 4 15.50 10.52 41.46
N SER A 5 15.00 9.90 40.39
CA SER A 5 13.91 8.93 40.52
C SER A 5 14.40 7.70 41.30
N PRO A 6 13.50 6.97 41.99
CA PRO A 6 13.87 5.73 42.68
C PRO A 6 14.60 4.74 41.77
N ALA A 7 14.22 4.66 40.49
CA ALA A 7 14.89 3.83 39.49
C ALA A 7 16.34 4.26 39.24
N GLN A 8 16.60 5.57 39.08
CA GLN A 8 17.95 6.11 38.89
C GLN A 8 18.86 5.86 40.10
N VAL A 9 18.32 5.94 41.32
CA VAL A 9 19.09 5.65 42.54
C VAL A 9 19.48 4.17 42.60
N LEU A 10 18.60 3.26 42.18
CA LEU A 10 18.91 1.83 42.09
C LEU A 10 19.95 1.54 41.02
N LEU A 11 19.85 2.18 39.86
CA LEU A 11 20.83 2.07 38.78
C LEU A 11 22.23 2.50 39.23
N GLU A 12 22.35 3.66 39.89
CA GLU A 12 23.65 4.12 40.41
C GLU A 12 24.26 3.18 41.45
N LYS A 13 23.41 2.55 42.28
CA LYS A 13 23.86 1.52 43.22
C LYS A 13 24.37 0.28 42.48
N ALA A 14 23.65 -0.16 41.44
CA ALA A 14 24.05 -1.29 40.60
C ALA A 14 25.39 -1.02 39.91
N ASP A 15 25.55 0.13 39.24
CA ASP A 15 26.78 0.55 38.56
C ASP A 15 27.97 0.63 39.53
N LYS A 16 27.74 1.20 40.73
CA LYS A 16 28.79 1.27 41.76
C LYS A 16 29.21 -0.13 42.22
N LYS A 17 28.26 -1.06 42.34
CA LYS A 17 28.56 -2.45 42.71
C LYS A 17 29.31 -3.18 41.60
N ALA A 18 28.84 -3.08 40.36
CA ALA A 18 29.46 -3.66 39.17
C ALA A 18 30.91 -3.15 38.95
N ASN A 19 31.19 -1.89 39.29
CA ASN A 19 32.52 -1.30 39.16
C ASN A 19 33.41 -1.42 40.42
N SER A 20 32.89 -2.00 41.52
CA SER A 20 33.66 -2.14 42.76
C SER A 20 34.79 -3.16 42.63
N SER A 21 35.92 -2.94 43.32
CA SER A 21 37.00 -3.91 43.42
C SER A 21 36.58 -5.08 44.31
N THR A 22 36.85 -6.31 43.86
CA THR A 22 36.61 -7.53 44.66
C THR A 22 37.42 -7.45 45.96
N GLY A 23 36.75 -7.35 47.11
CA GLY A 23 37.40 -7.23 48.42
C GLY A 23 38.05 -8.53 48.87
N TRP A 24 38.99 -8.46 49.84
CA TRP A 24 39.77 -9.60 50.36
C TRP A 24 38.93 -10.83 50.74
N PHE A 25 37.69 -10.63 51.21
CA PHE A 25 36.79 -11.70 51.67
C PHE A 25 35.62 -12.03 50.72
N SER A 26 35.53 -11.40 49.55
CA SER A 26 34.40 -11.55 48.63
C SER A 26 34.84 -12.24 47.34
N SER A 27 34.03 -13.17 46.82
CA SER A 27 34.29 -13.79 45.52
C SER A 27 33.84 -12.85 44.40
N SER A 28 34.47 -12.96 43.22
CA SER A 28 34.04 -12.18 42.05
C SER A 28 32.59 -12.50 41.63
N SER A 29 32.10 -13.72 41.92
CA SER A 29 30.71 -14.14 41.64
C SER A 29 29.70 -13.36 42.48
N ALA A 30 29.92 -13.27 43.79
CA ALA A 30 29.01 -12.58 44.71
C ALA A 30 28.85 -11.09 44.37
N LYS A 31 29.90 -10.46 43.82
CA LYS A 31 29.83 -9.08 43.33
C LYS A 31 28.85 -8.95 42.15
N TRP A 32 28.95 -9.84 41.17
CA TRP A 32 28.14 -9.81 39.96
C TRP A 32 26.69 -10.25 40.22
N GLU A 33 26.46 -11.21 41.12
CA GLU A 33 25.13 -11.59 41.61
C GLU A 33 24.40 -10.38 42.22
N GLU A 34 25.04 -9.69 43.16
CA GLU A 34 24.44 -8.53 43.83
C GLU A 34 24.23 -7.34 42.87
N ALA A 35 25.15 -7.13 41.92
CA ALA A 35 24.97 -6.12 40.88
C ALA A 35 23.79 -6.47 39.96
N GLY A 36 23.66 -7.73 39.55
CA GLY A 36 22.55 -8.23 38.73
C GLY A 36 21.19 -8.04 39.41
N ASP A 37 21.07 -8.38 40.70
CA ASP A 37 19.85 -8.16 41.47
C ASP A 37 19.45 -6.68 41.54
N LEU A 38 20.43 -5.78 41.68
CA LEU A 38 20.20 -4.34 41.69
C LEU A 38 19.76 -3.82 40.32
N TYR A 39 20.35 -4.30 39.22
CA TYR A 39 19.93 -3.96 37.87
C TYR A 39 18.49 -4.45 37.59
N GLN A 40 18.13 -5.65 38.04
CA GLN A 40 16.76 -6.17 37.91
C GLN A 40 15.74 -5.28 38.63
N GLN A 41 16.06 -4.84 39.85
CA GLN A 41 15.21 -3.93 40.64
C GLN A 41 15.08 -2.56 39.98
N ALA A 42 16.17 -2.03 39.42
CA ALA A 42 16.17 -0.77 38.67
C ALA A 42 15.30 -0.90 37.41
N ALA A 43 15.45 -2.00 36.66
CA ALA A 43 14.70 -2.26 35.44
C ALA A 43 13.18 -2.33 35.69
N ASN A 44 12.77 -3.05 36.74
CA ASN A 44 11.37 -3.12 37.15
C ASN A 44 10.82 -1.75 37.55
N SER A 45 11.64 -0.92 38.21
CA SER A 45 11.26 0.44 38.59
C SER A 45 11.11 1.34 37.36
N PHE A 46 12.01 1.27 36.37
CA PHE A 46 11.89 1.99 35.10
C PHE A 46 10.65 1.57 34.30
N LYS A 47 10.25 0.28 34.34
CA LYS A 47 8.98 -0.17 33.74
C LYS A 47 7.76 0.49 34.38
N LEU A 48 7.75 0.66 35.70
CA LEU A 48 6.67 1.36 36.40
C LEU A 48 6.61 2.85 36.02
N GLU A 49 7.78 3.46 35.79
CA GLU A 49 7.91 4.84 35.28
C GLU A 49 7.62 4.96 33.77
N LYS A 50 7.31 3.86 33.07
CA LYS A 50 7.08 3.77 31.61
C LYS A 50 8.29 4.17 30.76
N LEU A 51 9.48 4.12 31.34
CA LEU A 51 10.77 4.34 30.68
C LEU A 51 11.29 2.99 30.17
N PHE A 52 10.71 2.52 29.07
CA PHE A 52 10.93 1.16 28.57
C PHE A 52 12.32 0.92 27.99
N LYS A 53 12.96 1.96 27.45
CA LYS A 53 14.33 1.86 26.93
C LYS A 53 15.30 1.62 28.08
N GLU A 54 15.22 2.47 29.10
CA GLU A 54 16.06 2.43 30.30
C GLU A 54 15.85 1.14 31.08
N ALA A 55 14.61 0.63 31.13
CA ALA A 55 14.33 -0.69 31.66
C ALA A 55 15.03 -1.81 30.87
N GLY A 56 14.98 -1.75 29.54
CA GLY A 56 15.68 -2.70 28.67
C GLY A 56 17.20 -2.65 28.87
N ASP A 57 17.78 -1.44 28.96
CA ASP A 57 19.21 -1.23 29.20
C ASP A 57 19.63 -1.86 30.54
N CYS A 58 18.81 -1.70 31.59
CA CYS A 58 19.06 -2.33 32.89
C CYS A 58 18.96 -3.86 32.84
N PHE A 59 17.97 -4.44 32.14
CA PHE A 59 17.87 -5.90 31.97
C PHE A 59 19.04 -6.47 31.17
N ALA A 60 19.55 -5.74 30.18
CA ALA A 60 20.76 -6.13 29.44
C ALA A 60 21.99 -6.16 30.36
N ARG A 61 22.15 -5.16 31.23
CA ARG A 61 23.21 -5.13 32.26
C ARG A 61 23.06 -6.24 33.30
N GLU A 62 21.82 -6.56 33.71
CA GLU A 62 21.54 -7.73 34.54
C GLU A 62 22.06 -9.00 33.84
N ALA A 63 21.72 -9.18 32.57
CA ALA A 63 22.14 -10.36 31.80
C ALA A 63 23.68 -10.47 31.72
N GLU A 64 24.37 -9.38 31.39
CA GLU A 64 25.84 -9.32 31.41
C GLU A 64 26.43 -9.74 32.77
N CYS A 65 25.82 -9.33 33.88
CA CYS A 65 26.26 -9.75 35.22
C CYS A 65 26.07 -11.26 35.44
N ARG A 66 24.92 -11.81 35.04
CA ARG A 66 24.63 -13.26 35.13
C ARG A 66 25.60 -14.10 34.31
N GLU A 67 26.03 -13.59 33.15
CA GLU A 67 27.06 -14.22 32.32
C GLU A 67 28.41 -14.31 33.05
N GLN A 68 28.80 -13.26 33.78
CA GLN A 68 30.03 -13.28 34.59
C GLN A 68 29.96 -14.30 35.73
N CYS A 69 28.76 -14.56 36.26
CA CYS A 69 28.49 -15.60 37.26
C CYS A 69 28.41 -17.02 36.65
N LYS A 70 28.42 -17.15 35.32
CA LYS A 70 28.14 -18.40 34.59
C LYS A 70 26.73 -18.96 34.85
N GLU A 71 25.78 -18.08 35.14
CA GLU A 71 24.36 -18.37 35.32
C GLU A 71 23.64 -18.25 33.96
N ASP A 72 23.92 -19.20 33.05
CA ASP A 72 23.47 -19.13 31.64
C ASP A 72 21.93 -19.06 31.50
N SER A 73 21.18 -19.72 32.39
CA SER A 73 19.69 -19.74 32.33
C SER A 73 19.09 -18.41 32.77
N GLU A 74 19.66 -17.81 33.80
CA GLU A 74 19.29 -16.52 34.36
C GLU A 74 19.67 -15.40 33.38
N ALA A 75 20.84 -15.49 32.74
CA ALA A 75 21.26 -14.60 31.67
C ALA A 75 20.27 -14.63 30.50
N ALA A 76 19.86 -15.82 30.03
CA ALA A 76 18.86 -15.96 28.98
C ALA A 76 17.52 -15.28 29.35
N ASN A 77 17.04 -15.47 30.58
CA ASN A 77 15.81 -14.85 31.06
C ASN A 77 15.91 -13.32 31.14
N ALA A 78 17.05 -12.80 31.59
CA ALA A 78 17.31 -11.37 31.66
C ALA A 78 17.35 -10.74 30.26
N TRP A 79 18.05 -11.36 29.29
CA TRP A 79 18.03 -10.92 27.89
C TRP A 79 16.62 -10.94 27.28
N TRP A 80 15.81 -11.96 27.60
CA TRP A 80 14.43 -12.00 27.13
C TRP A 80 13.56 -10.89 27.73
N ASN A 81 13.78 -10.54 29.01
CA ASN A 81 13.10 -9.41 29.64
C ASN A 81 13.53 -8.07 29.04
N ALA A 82 14.81 -7.92 28.68
CA ALA A 82 15.31 -6.76 27.95
C ALA A 82 14.60 -6.62 26.60
N ALA A 83 14.51 -7.70 25.82
CA ALA A 83 13.80 -7.72 24.54
C ALA A 83 12.33 -7.27 24.66
N LYS A 84 11.61 -7.77 25.68
CA LYS A 84 10.22 -7.35 25.94
C LYS A 84 10.09 -5.86 26.25
N ALA A 85 11.09 -5.27 26.89
CA ALA A 85 11.11 -3.84 27.19
C ALA A 85 11.39 -3.02 25.93
N TYR A 86 12.32 -3.44 25.08
CA TYR A 86 12.66 -2.76 23.82
C TYR A 86 11.61 -2.88 22.72
N LYS A 87 10.76 -3.92 22.74
CA LYS A 87 9.80 -4.26 21.68
C LYS A 87 8.94 -3.08 21.21
N ARG A 88 8.66 -2.10 22.07
CA ARG A 88 7.96 -0.86 21.70
C ARG A 88 8.95 0.28 21.47
N GLY A 89 9.18 0.63 20.21
CA GLY A 89 9.96 1.81 19.81
C GLY A 89 11.47 1.57 19.62
N TYR A 90 11.99 0.39 19.95
CA TYR A 90 13.42 0.04 19.83
C TYR A 90 13.62 -1.36 19.21
N PRO A 91 13.17 -1.58 17.96
CA PRO A 91 13.13 -2.91 17.35
C PRO A 91 14.52 -3.56 17.18
N GLN A 92 15.56 -2.77 16.84
CA GLN A 92 16.91 -3.31 16.69
C GLN A 92 17.47 -3.83 18.01
N GLN A 93 17.34 -3.07 19.11
CA GLN A 93 17.79 -3.54 20.43
C GLN A 93 16.99 -4.75 20.92
N ALA A 94 15.71 -4.86 20.55
CA ALA A 94 14.92 -6.05 20.84
C ALA A 94 15.44 -7.28 20.11
N ILE A 95 15.80 -7.15 18.83
CA ILE A 95 16.40 -8.23 18.03
C ILE A 95 17.76 -8.66 18.60
N ASP A 96 18.62 -7.70 18.96
CA ASP A 96 19.93 -7.98 19.54
C ASP A 96 19.78 -8.77 20.85
N ALA A 97 18.87 -8.35 21.73
CA ALA A 97 18.57 -9.03 22.99
C ALA A 97 17.95 -10.43 22.78
N LEU A 98 17.05 -10.60 21.81
CA LEU A 98 16.52 -11.93 21.45
C LEU A 98 17.61 -12.84 20.89
N THR A 99 18.54 -12.30 20.09
CA THR A 99 19.66 -13.05 19.53
C THR A 99 20.60 -13.56 20.63
N GLN A 100 20.88 -12.72 21.65
CA GLN A 100 21.60 -13.17 22.85
C GLN A 100 20.83 -14.26 23.60
N THR A 101 19.52 -14.07 23.79
CA THR A 101 18.65 -15.09 24.42
C THR A 101 18.75 -16.43 23.70
N ILE A 102 18.68 -16.44 22.36
CA ILE A 102 18.80 -17.64 21.52
C ILE A 102 20.16 -18.31 21.70
N THR A 103 21.24 -17.52 21.77
CA THR A 103 22.60 -18.03 21.97
C THR A 103 22.72 -18.82 23.28
N PHE A 104 22.14 -18.31 24.38
CA PHE A 104 22.13 -19.04 25.65
C PHE A 104 21.20 -20.25 25.64
N LEU A 105 20.00 -20.13 25.05
CA LEU A 105 19.04 -21.23 24.97
C LEU A 105 19.58 -22.40 24.15
N THR A 106 20.21 -22.12 23.00
CA THR A 106 20.83 -23.15 22.15
C THR A 106 22.03 -23.81 22.83
N LYS A 107 22.89 -23.04 23.50
CA LYS A 107 23.97 -23.58 24.33
C LYS A 107 23.46 -24.51 25.44
N GLY A 108 22.31 -24.17 26.03
CA GLY A 108 21.62 -24.97 27.05
C GLY A 108 20.78 -26.14 26.50
N GLY A 109 20.77 -26.38 25.18
CA GLY A 109 19.98 -27.44 24.54
C GLY A 109 18.46 -27.20 24.54
N ARG A 110 18.01 -25.96 24.73
CA ARG A 110 16.59 -25.56 24.78
C ARG A 110 16.10 -25.07 23.41
N PHE A 111 16.21 -25.91 22.38
CA PHE A 111 15.92 -25.54 20.98
C PHE A 111 14.48 -25.09 20.75
N ARG A 112 13.49 -25.72 21.40
CA ARG A 112 12.10 -25.29 21.29
C ARG A 112 11.87 -23.83 21.75
N GLN A 113 12.50 -23.43 22.86
CA GLN A 113 12.39 -22.06 23.37
C GLN A 113 13.16 -21.07 22.49
N ALA A 114 14.29 -21.50 21.92
CA ALA A 114 15.05 -20.72 20.94
C ALA A 114 14.22 -20.48 19.67
N ALA A 115 13.51 -21.49 19.18
CA ALA A 115 12.58 -21.37 18.05
C ALA A 115 11.46 -20.36 18.32
N ASP A 116 10.89 -20.36 19.53
CA ASP A 116 9.89 -19.34 19.91
C ASP A 116 10.46 -17.91 19.86
N ARG A 117 11.73 -17.72 20.25
CA ARG A 117 12.41 -16.41 20.19
C ARG A 117 12.75 -16.02 18.75
N GLU A 118 13.20 -16.96 17.93
CA GLU A 118 13.52 -16.72 16.52
C GLU A 118 12.28 -16.34 15.71
N LYS A 119 11.15 -17.01 15.98
CA LYS A 119 9.85 -16.62 15.44
C LYS A 119 9.46 -15.19 15.85
N GLU A 120 9.76 -14.79 17.08
CA GLU A 120 9.53 -13.42 17.56
C GLU A 120 10.42 -12.40 16.83
N ILE A 121 11.68 -12.74 16.52
CA ILE A 121 12.55 -11.94 15.66
C ILE A 121 11.93 -11.77 14.27
N GLY A 122 11.46 -12.86 13.65
CA GLY A 122 10.80 -12.82 12.34
C GLY A 122 9.57 -11.89 12.33
N GLN A 123 8.77 -11.90 13.40
CA GLN A 123 7.63 -10.99 13.55
C GLN A 123 8.05 -9.52 13.67
N ILE A 124 9.13 -9.22 14.39
CA ILE A 124 9.67 -7.84 14.48
C ILE A 124 10.15 -7.37 13.11
N TYR A 125 10.84 -8.23 12.34
CA TYR A 125 11.26 -7.89 10.98
C TYR A 125 10.09 -7.56 10.06
N LEU A 126 8.96 -8.25 10.18
CA LEU A 126 7.76 -7.96 9.39
C LEU A 126 7.03 -6.68 9.84
N GLN A 127 6.81 -6.52 11.14
CA GLN A 127 5.92 -5.48 11.67
C GLN A 127 6.59 -4.11 11.79
N GLU A 128 7.85 -4.08 12.22
CA GLU A 128 8.53 -2.83 12.58
C GLU A 128 9.57 -2.42 11.53
N ASN A 129 10.26 -3.38 10.91
CA ASN A 129 11.36 -3.09 9.98
C ASN A 129 10.98 -3.25 8.50
N ASN A 130 9.88 -3.95 8.19
CA ASN A 130 9.47 -4.35 6.83
C ASN A 130 10.60 -5.04 6.03
N ASP A 131 11.45 -5.84 6.69
CA ASP A 131 12.57 -6.57 6.07
C ASP A 131 12.14 -8.03 5.81
N LEU A 132 11.48 -8.24 4.67
CA LEU A 132 10.88 -9.53 4.29
C LEU A 132 11.92 -10.66 4.19
N ARG A 133 13.14 -10.35 3.73
CA ARG A 133 14.23 -11.34 3.58
C ARG A 133 14.68 -11.86 4.94
N LYS A 134 14.99 -10.97 5.88
CA LYS A 134 15.41 -11.41 7.21
C LYS A 134 14.28 -12.09 7.99
N ALA A 135 13.04 -11.64 7.79
CA ALA A 135 11.89 -12.34 8.35
C ALA A 135 11.81 -13.78 7.83
N CYS A 136 11.95 -13.97 6.52
CA CYS A 136 11.95 -15.29 5.89
C CYS A 136 13.04 -16.20 6.48
N ASP A 137 14.29 -15.73 6.51
CA ASP A 137 15.42 -16.48 7.09
C ASP A 137 15.15 -16.87 8.55
N SER A 138 14.53 -15.97 9.35
CA SER A 138 14.14 -16.27 10.72
C SER A 138 13.07 -17.36 10.82
N TYR A 139 12.03 -17.31 9.98
CA TYR A 139 11.00 -18.34 9.97
C TYR A 139 11.53 -19.71 9.56
N GLU A 140 12.48 -19.77 8.60
CA GLU A 140 13.14 -21.02 8.22
C GLU A 140 13.93 -21.61 9.40
N ARG A 141 14.79 -20.81 10.05
CA ARG A 141 15.56 -21.26 11.23
C ARG A 141 14.66 -21.74 12.37
N ALA A 142 13.57 -21.02 12.64
CA ALA A 142 12.60 -21.42 13.65
C ALA A 142 11.92 -22.75 13.28
N ALA A 143 11.57 -22.93 12.00
CA ALA A 143 10.94 -24.16 11.51
C ALA A 143 11.88 -25.37 11.64
N GLU A 144 13.17 -25.22 11.33
CA GLU A 144 14.19 -26.26 11.49
C GLU A 144 14.31 -26.70 12.95
N TRP A 145 14.39 -25.76 13.90
CA TRP A 145 14.46 -26.10 15.32
C TRP A 145 13.17 -26.75 15.84
N TYR A 146 11.99 -26.31 15.39
CA TYR A 146 10.75 -27.00 15.73
C TYR A 146 10.68 -28.41 15.15
N ALA A 147 11.19 -28.62 13.94
CA ALA A 147 11.22 -29.94 13.30
C ALA A 147 12.16 -30.91 14.04
N GLN A 148 13.31 -30.43 14.52
CA GLN A 148 14.25 -31.21 15.35
C GLN A 148 13.64 -31.67 16.68
N GLU A 149 12.68 -30.90 17.22
CA GLU A 149 11.98 -31.17 18.47
C GLU A 149 10.63 -31.90 18.26
N ASP A 150 10.45 -32.55 17.11
CA ASP A 150 9.23 -33.26 16.68
C ASP A 150 7.94 -32.42 16.72
N ALA A 151 8.06 -31.09 16.76
CA ALA A 151 6.96 -30.13 16.83
C ALA A 151 6.39 -29.83 15.44
N THR A 152 6.03 -30.88 14.70
CA THR A 152 5.68 -30.84 13.27
C THR A 152 4.60 -29.81 12.92
N ALA A 153 3.55 -29.67 13.73
CA ALA A 153 2.49 -28.69 13.46
C ALA A 153 2.98 -27.23 13.54
N THR A 154 3.84 -26.93 14.52
CA THR A 154 4.43 -25.59 14.70
C THR A 154 5.50 -25.32 13.66
N ALA A 155 6.30 -26.34 13.30
CA ALA A 155 7.26 -26.27 12.21
C ALA A 155 6.56 -25.97 10.87
N ASN A 156 5.48 -26.70 10.55
CA ASN A 156 4.70 -26.48 9.33
C ASN A 156 4.09 -25.09 9.24
N ALA A 157 3.66 -24.50 10.36
CA ALA A 157 3.20 -23.11 10.38
C ALA A 157 4.32 -22.14 10.01
N CYS A 158 5.54 -22.34 10.53
CA CYS A 158 6.69 -21.51 10.22
C CYS A 158 7.18 -21.71 8.77
N TRP A 159 7.19 -22.96 8.28
CA TRP A 159 7.50 -23.25 6.87
C TRP A 159 6.50 -22.62 5.90
N LYS A 160 5.21 -22.63 6.26
CA LYS A 160 4.19 -21.93 5.48
C LYS A 160 4.43 -20.43 5.47
N ASP A 161 4.73 -19.82 6.62
CA ASP A 161 4.98 -18.39 6.71
C ASP A 161 6.25 -18.02 5.91
N ALA A 162 7.30 -18.83 5.95
CA ALA A 162 8.49 -18.67 5.11
C ALA A 162 8.16 -18.82 3.61
N ALA A 163 7.29 -19.76 3.23
CA ALA A 163 6.86 -19.97 1.84
C ALA A 163 6.09 -18.76 1.30
N ASP A 164 5.17 -18.20 2.08
CA ASP A 164 4.45 -16.97 1.73
C ASP A 164 5.44 -15.81 1.49
N LEU A 165 6.43 -15.64 2.37
CA LEU A 165 7.46 -14.61 2.25
C LEU A 165 8.39 -14.81 1.05
N HIS A 166 8.78 -16.05 0.74
CA HIS A 166 9.53 -16.34 -0.48
C HIS A 166 8.75 -15.94 -1.73
N ALA A 167 7.43 -16.18 -1.75
CA ALA A 167 6.60 -15.77 -2.87
C ALA A 167 6.47 -14.24 -2.98
N ASP A 168 6.38 -13.53 -1.85
CA ASP A 168 6.37 -12.06 -1.81
C ASP A 168 7.72 -11.46 -2.24
N LEU A 169 8.82 -12.19 -2.03
CA LEU A 169 10.18 -11.87 -2.51
C LEU A 169 10.43 -12.29 -3.96
N GLU A 170 9.41 -12.83 -4.66
CA GLU A 170 9.51 -13.38 -6.02
C GLU A 170 10.47 -14.58 -6.15
N GLU A 171 10.82 -15.22 -5.04
CA GLU A 171 11.62 -16.44 -4.97
C GLU A 171 10.72 -17.69 -5.10
N TYR A 172 9.99 -17.75 -6.20
CA TYR A 172 8.97 -18.77 -6.44
C TYR A 172 9.47 -20.23 -6.35
N PRO A 173 10.68 -20.61 -6.83
CA PRO A 173 11.17 -21.97 -6.68
C PRO A 173 11.29 -22.40 -5.21
N GLN A 174 11.78 -21.51 -4.35
CA GLN A 174 11.90 -21.72 -2.91
C GLN A 174 10.51 -21.81 -2.26
N ALA A 175 9.60 -20.90 -2.60
CA ALA A 175 8.22 -20.94 -2.12
C ALA A 175 7.53 -22.28 -2.46
N ILE A 176 7.68 -22.75 -3.71
CA ILE A 176 7.14 -24.04 -4.16
C ILE A 176 7.70 -25.19 -3.33
N ALA A 177 9.02 -25.24 -3.13
CA ALA A 177 9.66 -26.28 -2.35
C ALA A 177 9.12 -26.33 -0.91
N ARG A 178 8.99 -25.17 -0.25
CA ARG A 178 8.45 -25.07 1.12
C ARG A 178 6.97 -25.44 1.21
N TYR A 179 6.12 -25.03 0.27
CA TYR A 179 4.73 -25.47 0.26
C TYR A 179 4.59 -26.98 0.06
N GLN A 180 5.41 -27.57 -0.80
CA GLN A 180 5.42 -29.02 -1.02
C GLN A 180 5.92 -29.78 0.23
N GLU A 181 6.92 -29.25 0.92
CA GLU A 181 7.41 -29.78 2.19
C GLU A 181 6.30 -29.80 3.25
N VAL A 182 5.60 -28.69 3.44
CA VAL A 182 4.46 -28.59 4.37
C VAL A 182 3.32 -29.53 3.98
N ALA A 183 3.03 -29.65 2.69
CA ALA A 183 2.02 -30.58 2.18
C ALA A 183 2.39 -32.04 2.51
N ASN A 184 3.63 -32.45 2.23
CA ASN A 184 4.12 -33.81 2.48
C ASN A 184 4.04 -34.18 3.97
N HIS A 185 4.45 -33.27 4.86
CA HIS A 185 4.33 -33.48 6.32
C HIS A 185 2.87 -33.55 6.78
N SER A 186 1.96 -32.84 6.10
CA SER A 186 0.56 -32.74 6.49
C SER A 186 -0.31 -33.89 5.97
N LEU A 187 0.11 -34.60 4.91
CA LEU A 187 -0.61 -35.74 4.32
C LEU A 187 -0.78 -36.93 5.27
N GLY A 188 0.21 -37.17 6.13
CA GLY A 188 0.21 -38.30 7.07
C GLY A 188 -0.75 -38.15 8.26
N SER A 189 -1.35 -36.96 8.45
CA SER A 189 -2.19 -36.65 9.61
C SER A 189 -3.62 -36.31 9.21
N ALA A 190 -4.59 -37.03 9.78
CA ALA A 190 -6.02 -36.83 9.50
C ALA A 190 -6.54 -35.43 9.89
N LEU A 191 -5.86 -34.74 10.82
CA LEU A 191 -6.22 -33.38 11.25
C LEU A 191 -5.76 -32.31 10.25
N THR A 192 -4.61 -32.53 9.60
CA THR A 192 -3.95 -31.56 8.71
C THR A 192 -4.15 -31.87 7.23
N LYS A 193 -4.58 -33.08 6.88
CA LYS A 193 -4.77 -33.49 5.48
C LYS A 193 -5.71 -32.56 4.70
N TYR A 194 -6.72 -31.98 5.35
CA TYR A 194 -7.68 -31.08 4.69
C TYR A 194 -7.09 -29.76 4.21
N SER A 195 -5.97 -29.29 4.78
CA SER A 195 -5.29 -28.06 4.34
C SER A 195 -4.30 -28.30 3.20
N VAL A 196 -4.00 -29.55 2.85
CA VAL A 196 -2.98 -29.89 1.83
C VAL A 196 -3.32 -29.30 0.46
N LYS A 197 -4.59 -29.34 0.07
CA LYS A 197 -5.10 -28.76 -1.19
C LYS A 197 -4.79 -27.27 -1.35
N GLU A 198 -4.72 -26.53 -0.24
CA GLU A 198 -4.41 -25.11 -0.22
C GLU A 198 -2.92 -24.88 -0.49
N TYR A 199 -2.03 -25.68 0.11
CA TYR A 199 -0.58 -25.60 -0.14
C TYR A 199 -0.24 -25.95 -1.59
N TRP A 200 -0.91 -26.96 -2.15
CA TRP A 200 -0.74 -27.33 -3.56
C TRP A 200 -1.27 -26.27 -4.53
N LEU A 201 -2.40 -25.62 -4.21
CA LEU A 201 -2.86 -24.48 -4.99
C LEU A 201 -1.83 -23.36 -4.97
N ARG A 202 -1.33 -22.98 -3.79
CA ARG A 202 -0.32 -21.92 -3.64
C ARG A 202 0.97 -22.26 -4.40
N ALA A 203 1.47 -23.49 -4.30
CA ALA A 203 2.61 -23.96 -5.09
C ALA A 203 2.33 -23.89 -6.61
N GLY A 204 1.13 -24.27 -7.04
CA GLY A 204 0.70 -24.15 -8.43
C GLY A 204 0.66 -22.70 -8.93
N LEU A 205 0.15 -21.78 -8.10
CA LEU A 205 0.11 -20.35 -8.39
C LEU A 205 1.53 -19.75 -8.46
N CYS A 206 2.47 -20.19 -7.64
CA CYS A 206 3.89 -19.81 -7.76
C CYS A 206 4.55 -20.39 -9.02
N ALA A 207 4.12 -21.55 -9.51
CA ALA A 207 4.65 -22.11 -10.77
C ALA A 207 4.14 -21.32 -11.97
N LEU A 208 2.85 -20.98 -11.97
CA LEU A 208 2.28 -20.03 -12.92
C LEU A 208 3.03 -18.69 -12.79
N ALA A 209 3.31 -18.23 -11.55
CA ALA A 209 4.31 -17.24 -11.12
C ALA A 209 5.34 -16.82 -12.17
N MET A 210 6.10 -17.87 -12.51
CA MET A 210 7.30 -17.87 -13.32
C MET A 210 7.02 -17.99 -14.82
N ASN A 211 5.76 -17.85 -15.23
CA ASN A 211 5.28 -18.11 -16.59
C ASN A 211 5.55 -19.56 -17.06
N ASP A 212 5.45 -20.55 -16.15
CA ASP A 212 5.71 -21.96 -16.42
C ASP A 212 4.46 -22.86 -16.18
N PRO A 213 3.48 -22.82 -17.11
CA PRO A 213 2.29 -23.66 -17.01
C PRO A 213 2.61 -25.16 -17.14
N VAL A 214 3.72 -25.53 -17.78
CA VAL A 214 4.15 -26.92 -17.95
C VAL A 214 4.55 -27.51 -16.59
N THR A 215 5.35 -26.78 -15.81
CA THR A 215 5.71 -27.20 -14.45
C THR A 215 4.49 -27.21 -13.53
N ALA A 216 3.58 -26.23 -13.65
CA ALA A 216 2.33 -26.22 -12.89
C ALA A 216 1.48 -27.46 -13.19
N ARG A 217 1.29 -27.81 -14.47
CA ARG A 217 0.53 -29.00 -14.92
C ARG A 217 1.16 -30.30 -14.41
N ARG A 218 2.48 -30.44 -14.54
CA ARG A 218 3.21 -31.62 -14.05
C ARG A 218 3.10 -31.76 -12.53
N SER A 219 3.17 -30.65 -11.81
CA SER A 219 3.04 -30.64 -10.35
C SER A 219 1.62 -31.02 -9.92
N ALA A 220 0.59 -30.47 -10.58
CA ALA A 220 -0.80 -30.81 -10.32
C ALA A 220 -1.10 -32.31 -10.55
N ALA A 221 -0.54 -32.91 -11.60
CA ALA A 221 -0.64 -34.36 -11.84
C ALA A 221 0.04 -35.18 -10.73
N THR A 222 1.18 -34.70 -10.22
CA THR A 222 1.88 -35.33 -9.09
C THR A 222 1.02 -35.25 -7.82
N TYR A 223 0.42 -34.11 -7.53
CA TYR A 223 -0.46 -33.92 -6.37
C TYR A 223 -1.69 -34.84 -6.43
N ALA A 224 -2.29 -35.01 -7.61
CA ALA A 224 -3.41 -35.94 -7.81
C ALA A 224 -3.03 -37.42 -7.60
N SER A 225 -1.75 -37.78 -7.80
CA SER A 225 -1.25 -39.12 -7.48
C SER A 225 -1.02 -39.34 -5.98
N GLN A 226 -0.72 -38.27 -5.24
CA GLN A 226 -0.53 -38.31 -3.79
C GLN A 226 -1.86 -38.31 -3.03
N ASP A 227 -2.86 -37.57 -3.50
CA ASP A 227 -4.23 -37.64 -3.01
C ASP A 227 -5.24 -37.66 -4.16
N VAL A 228 -5.87 -38.83 -4.35
CA VAL A 228 -6.88 -39.06 -5.39
C VAL A 228 -8.09 -38.13 -5.30
N THR A 229 -8.35 -37.55 -4.13
CA THR A 229 -9.45 -36.60 -3.94
C THR A 229 -9.13 -35.21 -4.49
N PHE A 230 -7.83 -34.86 -4.63
CA PHE A 230 -7.39 -33.52 -5.02
C PHE A 230 -7.98 -33.08 -6.35
N ALA A 231 -7.99 -33.95 -7.37
CA ALA A 231 -8.53 -33.63 -8.70
C ALA A 231 -10.01 -33.19 -8.68
N SER A 232 -10.78 -33.61 -7.67
CA SER A 232 -12.18 -33.23 -7.51
C SER A 232 -12.39 -31.92 -6.75
N THR A 233 -11.34 -31.41 -6.08
CA THR A 233 -11.39 -30.19 -5.26
C THR A 233 -11.56 -28.94 -6.11
N ARG A 234 -12.05 -27.86 -5.50
CA ARG A 234 -12.22 -26.57 -6.18
C ARG A 234 -10.86 -25.97 -6.51
N GLU A 235 -9.91 -26.14 -5.61
CA GLU A 235 -8.51 -25.71 -5.70
C GLU A 235 -7.83 -26.31 -6.92
N SER A 236 -7.95 -27.63 -7.13
CA SER A 236 -7.39 -28.27 -8.32
C SER A 236 -8.09 -27.84 -9.61
N LYS A 237 -9.42 -27.72 -9.62
CA LYS A 237 -10.17 -27.27 -10.81
C LYS A 237 -9.79 -25.86 -11.22
N PHE A 238 -9.66 -24.96 -10.24
CA PHE A 238 -9.22 -23.60 -10.45
C PHE A 238 -7.81 -23.54 -11.03
N LEU A 239 -6.84 -24.24 -10.40
CA LEU A 239 -5.47 -24.32 -10.90
C LEU A 239 -5.41 -24.83 -12.35
N MET A 240 -6.17 -25.88 -12.67
CA MET A 240 -6.23 -26.43 -14.03
C MET A 240 -6.83 -25.44 -15.04
N ALA A 241 -7.89 -24.71 -14.67
CA ALA A 241 -8.48 -23.68 -15.53
C ALA A 241 -7.49 -22.55 -15.83
N LEU A 242 -6.71 -22.11 -14.82
CA LEU A 242 -5.65 -21.12 -15.02
C LEU A 242 -4.54 -21.64 -15.94
N ILE A 243 -4.08 -22.88 -15.74
CA ILE A 243 -3.08 -23.53 -16.61
C ILE A 243 -3.56 -23.57 -18.05
N GLU A 244 -4.79 -24.03 -18.29
CA GLU A 244 -5.36 -24.18 -19.64
C GLU A 244 -5.53 -22.83 -20.33
N ALA A 245 -6.05 -21.83 -19.62
CA ALA A 245 -6.20 -20.48 -20.16
C ALA A 245 -4.84 -19.85 -20.50
N MET A 246 -3.82 -20.09 -19.66
CA MET A 246 -2.47 -19.58 -19.86
C MET A 246 -1.76 -20.25 -21.04
N GLU A 247 -1.88 -21.58 -21.18
CA GLU A 247 -1.37 -22.32 -22.34
C GLU A 247 -2.07 -21.90 -23.65
N ALA A 248 -3.36 -21.57 -23.60
CA ALA A 248 -4.12 -21.06 -24.73
C ALA A 248 -3.84 -19.56 -25.03
N GLY A 249 -3.21 -18.84 -24.10
CA GLY A 249 -3.04 -17.38 -24.19
C GLY A 249 -4.38 -16.61 -24.11
N ASP A 250 -5.39 -17.20 -23.48
CA ASP A 250 -6.75 -16.67 -23.37
C ASP A 250 -6.92 -15.93 -22.03
N ILE A 251 -6.77 -14.60 -22.08
CA ILE A 251 -6.88 -13.73 -20.90
C ILE A 251 -8.33 -13.66 -20.39
N GLU A 252 -9.33 -13.75 -21.28
CA GLU A 252 -10.74 -13.71 -20.89
C GLU A 252 -11.12 -14.98 -20.12
N ALA A 253 -10.68 -16.14 -20.60
CA ALA A 253 -10.86 -17.41 -19.88
C ALA A 253 -10.11 -17.41 -18.54
N TYR A 254 -8.88 -16.86 -18.50
CA TYR A 254 -8.09 -16.77 -17.27
C TYR A 254 -8.81 -15.91 -16.24
N THR A 255 -9.17 -14.68 -16.60
CA THR A 255 -9.88 -13.75 -15.70
C THR A 255 -11.27 -14.25 -15.30
N GLY A 256 -11.99 -14.91 -16.22
CA GLY A 256 -13.26 -15.58 -15.93
C GLY A 256 -13.12 -16.67 -14.85
N ALA A 257 -12.10 -17.52 -14.94
CA ALA A 257 -11.84 -18.57 -13.95
C ALA A 257 -11.54 -17.98 -12.55
N VAL A 258 -10.84 -16.84 -12.49
CA VAL A 258 -10.56 -16.12 -11.24
C VAL A 258 -11.84 -15.59 -10.60
N VAL A 259 -12.70 -14.95 -11.40
CA VAL A 259 -13.99 -14.41 -10.92
C VAL A 259 -14.91 -15.54 -10.43
N GLU A 260 -15.02 -16.63 -11.18
CA GLU A 260 -15.86 -17.77 -10.79
C GLU A 260 -15.39 -18.39 -9.47
N TYR A 261 -14.07 -18.55 -9.31
CA TYR A 261 -13.50 -19.06 -8.07
C TYR A 261 -13.77 -18.11 -6.88
N ASP A 262 -13.52 -16.81 -7.05
CA ASP A 262 -13.69 -15.81 -5.97
C ASP A 262 -15.14 -15.63 -5.50
N GLN A 263 -16.14 -15.91 -6.37
CA GLN A 263 -17.54 -15.91 -5.98
C GLN A 263 -17.88 -17.00 -4.97
N VAL A 264 -17.17 -18.13 -5.03
CA VAL A 264 -17.46 -19.33 -4.24
C VAL A 264 -16.48 -19.50 -3.07
N THR A 265 -15.21 -19.20 -3.30
CA THR A 265 -14.12 -19.25 -2.35
C THR A 265 -13.31 -17.96 -2.47
N LYS A 266 -13.50 -17.05 -1.51
CA LYS A 266 -12.86 -15.74 -1.54
C LYS A 266 -11.34 -15.86 -1.61
N LEU A 267 -10.74 -15.18 -2.59
CA LEU A 267 -9.30 -15.07 -2.73
C LEU A 267 -8.78 -14.17 -1.60
N ASP A 268 -7.73 -14.64 -0.92
CA ASP A 268 -6.97 -13.79 0.00
C ASP A 268 -6.02 -12.88 -0.79
N ASN A 269 -5.44 -11.89 -0.10
CA ASN A 269 -4.55 -10.92 -0.72
C ASN A 269 -3.37 -11.58 -1.43
N TRP A 270 -2.81 -12.64 -0.85
CA TRP A 270 -1.67 -13.36 -1.42
C TRP A 270 -2.03 -14.03 -2.75
N LYS A 271 -3.15 -14.77 -2.80
CA LYS A 271 -3.59 -15.41 -4.05
C LYS A 271 -3.95 -14.38 -5.10
N THR A 272 -4.60 -13.29 -4.69
CA THR A 272 -4.94 -12.18 -5.58
C THR A 272 -3.67 -11.63 -6.23
N ASN A 273 -2.64 -11.34 -5.43
CA ASN A 273 -1.38 -10.83 -5.94
C ASN A 273 -0.73 -11.78 -6.95
N LEU A 274 -0.63 -13.08 -6.64
CA LEU A 274 0.00 -14.03 -7.55
C LEU A 274 -0.78 -14.32 -8.82
N VAL A 275 -2.10 -14.49 -8.73
CA VAL A 275 -2.94 -14.81 -9.90
C VAL A 275 -2.89 -13.69 -10.93
N PHE A 276 -2.74 -12.43 -10.52
CA PHE A 276 -2.60 -11.30 -11.43
C PHE A 276 -1.14 -10.97 -11.77
N PHE A 277 -0.15 -11.64 -11.16
CA PHE A 277 1.26 -11.37 -11.37
C PHE A 277 1.71 -11.62 -12.82
N HIS A 278 1.28 -12.71 -13.48
CA HIS A 278 1.79 -13.07 -14.82
C HIS A 278 1.08 -12.33 -15.94
N LEU A 279 0.05 -11.55 -15.62
CA LEU A 279 -0.44 -10.52 -16.51
C LEU A 279 0.55 -9.34 -16.58
N SER A 280 1.60 -9.33 -15.74
CA SER A 280 2.47 -8.17 -15.47
C SER A 280 3.99 -8.47 -15.56
N PRO A 281 4.77 -7.70 -16.34
CA PRO A 281 6.21 -7.47 -16.18
C PRO A 281 6.54 -6.51 -14.98
N PRO A 282 7.83 -6.24 -14.66
CA PRO A 282 8.26 -5.48 -13.47
C PRO A 282 7.78 -4.01 -13.45
N PRO A 283 7.80 -3.33 -12.28
CA PRO A 283 6.99 -2.14 -12.03
C PRO A 283 7.48 -0.93 -12.84
N LEU A 284 6.60 -0.42 -13.69
CA LEU A 284 6.73 0.86 -14.38
C LEU A 284 5.38 1.59 -14.21
N ALA A 285 5.43 2.76 -13.59
CA ALA A 285 4.34 3.74 -13.39
C ALA A 285 2.91 3.17 -13.40
N GLU A 286 2.51 2.52 -12.30
CA GLU A 286 1.09 2.26 -12.06
C GLU A 286 0.34 3.59 -11.97
N MET A 287 -0.92 3.67 -12.42
CA MET A 287 -1.70 4.91 -12.37
C MET A 287 -3.01 4.73 -11.62
N CYS A 288 -3.24 5.62 -10.66
CA CYS A 288 -4.51 5.78 -9.97
C CYS A 288 -5.68 6.08 -10.92
N ARG A 289 -6.91 6.04 -10.41
CA ARG A 289 -8.09 6.56 -11.10
C ARG A 289 -8.89 7.45 -10.17
N PHE A 290 -9.46 8.51 -10.70
CA PHE A 290 -10.42 9.32 -9.97
C PHE A 290 -11.65 9.68 -10.77
N VAL A 291 -12.73 9.97 -10.04
CA VAL A 291 -13.96 10.59 -10.50
C VAL A 291 -14.29 11.79 -9.61
N ILE A 292 -14.78 12.84 -10.24
CA ILE A 292 -15.29 14.06 -9.62
C ILE A 292 -16.73 14.21 -10.07
N TYR A 293 -17.61 14.46 -9.11
CA TYR A 293 -18.97 14.93 -9.38
C TYR A 293 -19.13 16.31 -8.74
N LYS A 294 -19.70 17.24 -9.49
CA LYS A 294 -20.25 18.48 -8.96
C LYS A 294 -21.62 18.71 -9.57
N GLY A 295 -22.63 18.99 -8.73
CA GLY A 295 -23.97 19.27 -9.21
C GLY A 295 -24.74 20.22 -8.31
N THR A 296 -25.76 20.86 -8.90
CA THR A 296 -26.69 21.72 -8.15
C THR A 296 -27.60 20.93 -7.21
N SER A 297 -27.72 19.62 -7.44
CA SER A 297 -28.46 18.69 -6.59
C SER A 297 -27.54 17.57 -6.12
N PRO A 298 -27.68 17.12 -4.86
CA PRO A 298 -26.85 16.05 -4.34
C PRO A 298 -27.05 14.72 -5.10
N VAL A 299 -25.94 14.07 -5.48
CA VAL A 299 -25.96 12.72 -6.02
C VAL A 299 -25.72 11.71 -4.91
N GLN A 300 -26.39 10.57 -4.98
CA GLN A 300 -26.05 9.44 -4.12
C GLN A 300 -24.74 8.81 -4.58
N LEU A 301 -23.83 8.58 -3.65
CA LEU A 301 -22.49 8.07 -3.94
C LEU A 301 -22.52 6.78 -4.79
N SER A 302 -23.47 5.88 -4.56
CA SER A 302 -23.58 4.63 -5.33
C SER A 302 -23.77 4.83 -6.85
N HIS A 303 -24.36 5.95 -7.28
CA HIS A 303 -24.47 6.28 -8.71
C HIS A 303 -23.12 6.64 -9.36
N LEU A 304 -22.07 6.88 -8.58
CA LEU A 304 -20.71 7.12 -9.06
C LEU A 304 -19.80 5.93 -8.79
N LEU A 305 -19.96 5.33 -7.62
CA LEU A 305 -18.97 4.42 -7.05
C LEU A 305 -19.22 2.96 -7.39
N THR A 306 -20.47 2.48 -7.33
CA THR A 306 -20.79 1.04 -7.34
C THR A 306 -21.73 0.63 -8.47
N ARG A 307 -22.73 1.45 -8.81
CA ARG A 307 -23.82 1.06 -9.72
C ARG A 307 -23.48 1.11 -11.21
N PRO A 308 -22.75 2.11 -11.73
CA PRO A 308 -22.40 2.12 -13.14
C PRO A 308 -21.57 0.88 -13.53
N CYS A 309 -21.86 0.30 -14.68
CA CYS A 309 -21.09 -0.85 -15.20
C CYS A 309 -19.60 -0.53 -15.38
N HIS A 310 -19.25 0.74 -15.63
CA HIS A 310 -17.87 1.26 -15.64
C HIS A 310 -17.61 2.22 -14.46
N SER A 311 -18.16 1.91 -13.28
CA SER A 311 -17.97 2.70 -12.06
C SER A 311 -16.51 2.81 -11.64
N ILE A 312 -16.17 3.76 -10.76
CA ILE A 312 -14.77 3.90 -10.30
C ILE A 312 -14.24 2.64 -9.61
N ILE A 313 -15.11 1.86 -8.95
CA ILE A 313 -14.73 0.57 -8.36
C ILE A 313 -14.45 -0.46 -9.44
N ASN A 314 -15.24 -0.52 -10.52
CA ASN A 314 -14.96 -1.41 -11.64
C ASN A 314 -13.71 -0.97 -12.41
N GLN A 315 -13.49 0.33 -12.57
CA GLN A 315 -12.24 0.87 -13.11
C GLN A 315 -11.03 0.47 -12.27
N ALA A 316 -11.22 0.14 -10.99
CA ALA A 316 -10.16 -0.36 -10.14
C ALA A 316 -9.67 -1.77 -10.53
N PHE A 317 -10.33 -2.51 -11.43
CA PHE A 317 -9.83 -3.79 -11.95
C PHE A 317 -10.10 -4.01 -13.46
N ASP A 318 -10.90 -3.15 -14.09
CA ASP A 318 -11.21 -3.08 -15.53
C ASP A 318 -11.04 -1.62 -16.04
N SER A 319 -9.81 -1.11 -15.95
CA SER A 319 -9.42 0.17 -16.58
C SER A 319 -9.04 -0.02 -18.05
N ARG A 320 -9.72 0.66 -18.98
CA ARG A 320 -9.55 0.45 -20.44
C ARG A 320 -8.76 1.55 -21.14
N LEU A 321 -8.68 2.73 -20.54
CA LEU A 321 -7.95 3.90 -21.06
C LEU A 321 -6.63 4.15 -20.31
N ARG A 322 -6.18 3.16 -19.54
CA ARG A 322 -4.86 3.19 -18.90
C ARG A 322 -3.77 3.21 -19.96
N LEU A 323 -2.90 4.21 -19.83
CA LEU A 323 -1.65 4.24 -20.58
C LEU A 323 -0.86 2.98 -20.28
N ASP A 324 -0.97 2.42 -19.05
CA ASP A 324 -0.49 1.11 -18.58
C ASP A 324 -1.50 -0.03 -18.73
N ARG A 325 -1.19 -1.09 -19.47
CA ARG A 325 -2.06 -2.25 -19.72
C ARG A 325 -1.48 -3.53 -19.14
N ARG A 326 -0.31 -3.46 -18.48
CA ARG A 326 0.38 -4.60 -17.88
C ARG A 326 -0.17 -4.97 -16.51
N ARG A 327 -0.73 -4.01 -15.77
CA ARG A 327 -1.40 -4.25 -14.48
C ARG A 327 -2.83 -3.71 -14.54
N PRO A 328 -3.87 -4.55 -14.50
CA PRO A 328 -5.25 -4.08 -14.69
C PRO A 328 -5.88 -3.44 -13.44
N MET A 329 -5.17 -3.42 -12.30
CA MET A 329 -5.81 -3.21 -11.00
C MET A 329 -5.31 -1.99 -10.21
N ASN A 330 -6.18 -1.35 -9.44
CA ASN A 330 -5.97 -0.32 -8.41
C ASN A 330 -6.42 -0.95 -7.08
N GLY A 331 -5.65 -1.92 -6.58
CA GLY A 331 -5.97 -2.68 -5.37
C GLY A 331 -5.41 -2.10 -4.06
N ASP A 332 -4.60 -1.06 -4.16
CA ASP A 332 -3.75 -0.59 -3.05
C ASP A 332 -4.41 0.46 -2.16
N GLY A 333 -5.74 0.53 -2.26
CA GLY A 333 -6.59 1.40 -1.49
C GLY A 333 -7.53 2.24 -2.34
N PHE A 334 -8.41 2.93 -1.64
CA PHE A 334 -9.34 3.88 -2.21
C PHE A 334 -9.59 5.01 -1.22
N GLY A 335 -10.20 6.08 -1.72
CA GLY A 335 -10.87 7.03 -0.86
C GLY A 335 -12.01 7.74 -1.55
N VAL A 336 -12.94 8.19 -0.71
CA VAL A 336 -14.07 9.00 -1.12
C VAL A 336 -14.13 10.19 -0.18
N GLY A 337 -14.19 11.39 -0.76
CA GLY A 337 -14.39 12.62 -0.03
C GLY A 337 -15.65 13.33 -0.51
N TRP A 338 -16.43 13.90 0.40
CA TRP A 338 -17.65 14.63 0.07
C TRP A 338 -17.88 15.81 1.02
N TYR A 339 -18.62 16.81 0.54
CA TYR A 339 -19.12 17.91 1.37
C TYR A 339 -20.59 17.70 1.72
N ASP A 340 -21.02 18.26 2.83
CA ASP A 340 -22.42 18.22 3.24
C ASP A 340 -23.32 18.98 2.25
N SER A 341 -24.51 18.44 2.02
CA SER A 341 -25.49 19.08 1.13
C SER A 341 -26.13 20.33 1.73
N VAL A 342 -26.10 20.44 3.05
CA VAL A 342 -26.67 21.54 3.82
C VAL A 342 -25.63 21.93 4.86
N TYR A 343 -25.33 23.22 4.97
CA TYR A 343 -24.41 23.71 5.99
C TYR A 343 -24.98 23.44 7.38
N ASP A 344 -24.15 22.84 8.23
CA ASP A 344 -24.42 22.61 9.63
C ASP A 344 -23.26 23.20 10.44
N GLU A 345 -23.57 24.03 11.44
CA GLU A 345 -22.56 24.71 12.24
C GLU A 345 -21.75 23.73 13.10
N GLU A 346 -22.35 22.61 13.52
CA GLU A 346 -21.68 21.57 14.30
C GLU A 346 -20.69 20.78 13.44
N LEU A 347 -21.03 20.53 12.18
CA LEU A 347 -20.17 19.81 11.23
C LEU A 347 -19.07 20.70 10.63
N GLY A 348 -19.34 22.01 10.54
CA GLY A 348 -18.44 22.99 9.94
C GLY A 348 -18.39 22.89 8.41
N ALA A 349 -17.31 23.40 7.82
CA ALA A 349 -17.14 23.45 6.36
C ALA A 349 -16.18 22.37 5.81
N GLN A 350 -15.68 21.49 6.68
CA GLN A 350 -14.67 20.50 6.34
C GLN A 350 -15.30 19.36 5.51
N PRO A 351 -14.57 18.80 4.53
CA PRO A 351 -15.04 17.61 3.84
C PRO A 351 -14.97 16.39 4.78
N CYS A 352 -15.88 15.45 4.58
CA CYS A 352 -15.77 14.13 5.21
C CYS A 352 -15.00 13.19 4.28
N ILE A 353 -14.01 12.49 4.82
CA ILE A 353 -13.11 11.59 4.08
C ILE A 353 -13.27 10.16 4.59
N PHE A 354 -13.48 9.22 3.68
CA PHE A 354 -13.42 7.79 3.94
C PHE A 354 -12.37 7.14 3.05
N THR A 355 -11.25 6.74 3.63
CA THR A 355 -10.15 6.05 2.96
C THR A 355 -9.95 4.64 3.50
N SER A 356 -9.40 3.77 2.68
CA SER A 356 -8.95 2.43 3.10
C SER A 356 -7.75 1.99 2.28
N VAL A 357 -6.90 1.15 2.87
CA VAL A 357 -5.85 0.42 2.14
C VAL A 357 -6.37 -0.89 1.53
N THR A 358 -7.62 -1.28 1.82
CA THR A 358 -8.21 -2.46 1.19
C THR A 358 -8.73 -2.13 -0.21
N PRO A 359 -8.79 -3.11 -1.12
CA PRO A 359 -9.39 -2.90 -2.43
C PRO A 359 -10.85 -2.44 -2.34
N ALA A 360 -11.23 -1.47 -3.20
CA ALA A 360 -12.55 -0.84 -3.14
C ALA A 360 -13.70 -1.84 -3.34
N TRP A 361 -13.54 -2.81 -4.23
CA TRP A 361 -14.57 -3.82 -4.54
C TRP A 361 -14.83 -4.80 -3.40
N ASN A 362 -13.91 -4.92 -2.44
CA ASN A 362 -14.05 -5.82 -1.29
C ASN A 362 -14.45 -5.08 0.00
N ASN A 363 -14.70 -3.77 -0.06
CA ASN A 363 -15.04 -2.98 1.12
C ASN A 363 -16.57 -2.88 1.31
N ILE A 364 -17.12 -3.73 2.18
CA ILE A 364 -18.56 -3.75 2.49
C ILE A 364 -19.03 -2.40 3.07
N ASN A 365 -18.19 -1.71 3.84
CA ASN A 365 -18.55 -0.41 4.41
C ASN A 365 -18.68 0.66 3.33
N LEU A 366 -17.79 0.66 2.32
CA LEU A 366 -17.93 1.53 1.15
C LEU A 366 -19.29 1.34 0.48
N THR A 367 -19.69 0.10 0.21
CA THR A 367 -20.99 -0.19 -0.41
C THR A 367 -22.17 0.28 0.45
N ARG A 368 -22.11 0.04 1.78
CA ARG A 368 -23.17 0.48 2.72
C ARG A 368 -23.29 2.00 2.80
N LEU A 369 -22.16 2.70 2.88
CA LEU A 369 -22.11 4.16 2.93
C LEU A 369 -22.55 4.77 1.60
N ALA A 370 -22.10 4.19 0.49
CA ALA A 370 -22.43 4.67 -0.85
C ALA A 370 -23.95 4.65 -1.12
N GLU A 371 -24.66 3.72 -0.49
CA GLU A 371 -26.13 3.60 -0.59
C GLU A 371 -26.92 4.60 0.26
N LYS A 372 -26.26 5.38 1.12
CA LYS A 372 -26.93 6.28 2.07
C LYS A 372 -26.49 7.74 1.97
N ILE A 373 -25.27 7.99 1.52
CA ILE A 373 -24.70 9.34 1.48
C ILE A 373 -25.06 10.01 0.15
N LYS A 374 -25.52 11.27 0.24
CA LYS A 374 -25.74 12.15 -0.90
C LYS A 374 -24.93 13.43 -0.73
N SER A 375 -24.29 13.90 -1.81
CA SER A 375 -23.52 15.14 -1.77
C SER A 375 -23.56 15.88 -3.12
N PRO A 376 -23.55 17.23 -3.10
CA PRO A 376 -23.43 18.03 -4.32
C PRO A 376 -22.00 18.01 -4.90
N LEU A 377 -20.99 17.62 -4.11
CA LEU A 377 -19.60 17.55 -4.57
C LEU A 377 -18.88 16.35 -3.98
N VAL A 378 -18.43 15.45 -4.86
CA VAL A 378 -17.82 14.17 -4.49
C VAL A 378 -16.52 13.98 -5.24
N PHE A 379 -15.47 13.61 -4.51
CA PHE A 379 -14.21 13.09 -5.02
C PHE A 379 -14.15 11.59 -4.72
N GLY A 380 -13.98 10.76 -5.74
CA GLY A 380 -13.73 9.33 -5.59
C GLY A 380 -12.41 8.96 -6.23
N HIS A 381 -11.61 8.14 -5.56
CA HIS A 381 -10.27 7.78 -6.00
C HIS A 381 -9.96 6.31 -5.68
N VAL A 382 -9.33 5.62 -6.62
CA VAL A 382 -8.80 4.27 -6.42
C VAL A 382 -7.31 4.27 -6.75
N ARG A 383 -6.52 3.70 -5.85
CA ARG A 383 -5.06 3.79 -5.84
C ARG A 383 -4.43 2.57 -6.49
N ALA A 384 -3.48 2.81 -7.38
CA ALA A 384 -2.43 1.84 -7.68
C ALA A 384 -1.11 2.44 -7.18
N THR A 385 -0.27 1.65 -6.53
CA THR A 385 0.91 2.14 -5.80
C THR A 385 1.94 2.69 -6.77
N THR A 386 1.94 4.01 -6.94
CA THR A 386 2.93 4.73 -7.76
C THR A 386 4.24 4.96 -7.01
N ALA A 387 4.13 5.20 -5.70
CA ALA A 387 5.20 5.43 -4.73
C ALA A 387 4.66 5.27 -3.30
N GLY A 388 5.55 5.09 -2.32
CA GLY A 388 5.21 5.03 -0.90
C GLY A 388 4.71 3.67 -0.42
N SER A 389 4.56 3.51 0.90
CA SER A 389 4.07 2.27 1.52
C SER A 389 2.54 2.13 1.39
N LEU A 390 2.03 0.93 1.63
CA LEU A 390 0.60 0.68 1.80
C LEU A 390 0.13 1.24 3.16
N SER A 391 -0.06 2.56 3.24
CA SER A 391 -0.62 3.24 4.41
C SER A 391 -1.89 4.01 4.05
N LEU A 392 -2.77 4.20 5.03
CA LEU A 392 -3.93 5.08 4.93
C LEU A 392 -3.53 6.52 4.61
N ASP A 393 -2.38 6.97 5.12
CA ASP A 393 -1.86 8.33 4.91
C ASP A 393 -1.51 8.60 3.45
N ASN A 394 -1.33 7.55 2.64
CA ASN A 394 -1.02 7.64 1.23
C ASN A 394 -2.28 7.52 0.33
N CYS A 395 -3.47 7.38 0.92
CA CYS A 395 -4.72 7.26 0.18
C CYS A 395 -5.36 8.64 -0.06
N HIS A 396 -5.56 8.97 -1.33
CA HIS A 396 -6.36 10.13 -1.72
C HIS A 396 -7.83 9.96 -1.33
N PRO A 397 -8.59 11.06 -1.14
CA PRO A 397 -8.15 12.45 -1.20
C PRO A 397 -7.37 12.89 0.04
N PHE A 398 -6.34 13.72 -0.16
CA PHE A 398 -5.69 14.43 0.95
C PHE A 398 -6.53 15.63 1.37
N VAL A 399 -6.48 16.02 2.64
CA VAL A 399 -7.31 17.10 3.20
C VAL A 399 -6.46 18.09 3.99
N HIS A 400 -6.73 19.38 3.81
CA HIS A 400 -6.22 20.45 4.69
C HIS A 400 -7.25 21.56 4.79
N GLY A 401 -7.84 21.72 5.97
CA GLY A 401 -9.01 22.58 6.11
C GLY A 401 -10.04 22.25 5.02
N LYS A 402 -10.67 23.29 4.46
CA LYS A 402 -11.76 23.12 3.48
C LYS A 402 -11.31 22.44 2.18
N LEU A 403 -10.01 22.19 1.97
CA LEU A 403 -9.47 21.72 0.70
C LEU A 403 -9.36 20.20 0.65
N MET A 404 -9.84 19.59 -0.44
CA MET A 404 -9.49 18.22 -0.81
C MET A 404 -8.58 18.20 -2.04
N PHE A 405 -7.61 17.28 -2.08
CA PHE A 405 -6.68 17.12 -3.19
C PHE A 405 -6.56 15.67 -3.66
N MET A 406 -6.50 15.47 -4.98
CA MET A 406 -6.26 14.18 -5.63
C MET A 406 -5.20 14.29 -6.71
N HIS A 407 -4.47 13.19 -6.95
CA HIS A 407 -3.53 13.08 -8.05
C HIS A 407 -3.74 11.77 -8.81
N ASN A 408 -3.78 11.84 -10.14
CA ASN A 408 -3.62 10.70 -11.04
C ASN A 408 -2.40 10.92 -11.93
N GLY A 409 -1.36 10.15 -11.69
CA GLY A 409 -0.08 10.28 -12.35
C GLY A 409 1.06 10.07 -11.36
N GLY A 410 2.23 10.59 -11.71
CA GLY A 410 3.44 10.48 -10.92
C GLY A 410 4.42 11.59 -11.27
N ILE A 411 5.13 12.07 -10.27
CA ILE A 411 6.24 13.00 -10.43
C ILE A 411 7.50 12.17 -10.65
N ALA A 412 8.08 12.30 -11.85
CA ALA A 412 9.25 11.54 -12.26
C ALA A 412 10.44 11.78 -11.33
N ASP A 413 11.15 10.69 -10.99
CA ASP A 413 12.33 10.70 -10.11
C ASP A 413 12.19 11.57 -8.85
N PHE A 414 11.00 11.54 -8.23
CA PHE A 414 10.66 12.43 -7.11
C PHE A 414 11.70 12.42 -5.97
N HIS A 415 12.34 11.28 -5.72
CA HIS A 415 13.39 11.13 -4.71
C HIS A 415 14.58 12.11 -4.89
N LEU A 416 14.88 12.53 -6.13
CA LEU A 416 15.94 13.49 -6.43
C LEU A 416 15.56 14.93 -6.05
N ILE A 417 14.27 15.27 -6.15
CA ILE A 417 13.77 16.63 -5.87
C ILE A 417 13.15 16.79 -4.48
N LYS A 418 12.79 15.68 -3.82
CA LYS A 418 12.06 15.66 -2.53
C LYS A 418 12.71 16.54 -1.47
N ARG A 419 14.01 16.41 -1.26
CA ARG A 419 14.74 17.19 -0.24
C ARG A 419 14.71 18.69 -0.53
N LYS A 420 14.85 19.07 -1.81
CA LYS A 420 14.80 20.47 -2.23
C LYS A 420 13.40 21.05 -2.03
N LEU A 421 12.36 20.32 -2.44
CA LEU A 421 10.97 20.69 -2.20
C LEU A 421 10.71 20.91 -0.71
N GLN A 422 11.06 19.94 0.13
CA GLN A 422 10.90 20.01 1.58
C GLN A 422 11.55 21.26 2.20
N SER A 423 12.77 21.60 1.77
CA SER A 423 13.51 22.75 2.30
C SER A 423 12.90 24.12 1.94
N GLN A 424 12.00 24.17 0.95
CA GLN A 424 11.34 25.40 0.51
C GLN A 424 9.92 25.55 1.04
N LEU A 425 9.39 24.52 1.72
CA LEU A 425 8.05 24.60 2.29
C LEU A 425 8.07 25.41 3.60
N PRO A 426 7.07 26.26 3.84
CA PRO A 426 6.85 26.82 5.17
C PRO A 426 6.42 25.72 6.15
N ASP A 427 6.71 25.91 7.44
CA ASP A 427 6.45 24.93 8.51
C ASP A 427 5.03 24.36 8.46
N LEU A 428 4.02 25.23 8.30
CA LEU A 428 2.62 24.82 8.20
C LEU A 428 2.39 23.80 7.07
N ALA A 429 3.03 24.00 5.91
CA ALA A 429 2.90 23.08 4.79
C ALA A 429 3.75 21.80 4.95
N PHE A 430 4.86 21.91 5.66
CA PHE A 430 5.72 20.75 5.93
C PHE A 430 5.06 19.80 6.93
N ASP A 431 4.51 20.35 8.03
CA ASP A 431 3.97 19.58 9.16
C ASP A 431 2.67 18.83 8.84
N MET A 432 1.97 19.19 7.75
CA MET A 432 0.73 18.54 7.34
C MET A 432 0.95 17.15 6.74
N VAL A 433 2.16 16.90 6.22
CA VAL A 433 2.47 15.67 5.48
C VAL A 433 2.67 14.53 6.47
N GLN A 434 1.86 13.49 6.35
CA GLN A 434 1.92 12.29 7.20
C GLN A 434 2.51 11.09 6.45
N GLY A 435 2.19 10.97 5.16
CA GLY A 435 2.70 9.93 4.30
C GLY A 435 4.03 10.29 3.63
N ASN A 436 4.32 9.60 2.54
CA ASN A 436 5.61 9.71 1.85
C ASN A 436 5.52 9.76 0.33
N THR A 437 4.32 9.92 -0.22
CA THR A 437 4.06 9.97 -1.67
C THR A 437 4.43 11.31 -2.28
N ASP A 438 4.86 11.28 -3.53
CA ASP A 438 5.02 12.48 -4.37
C ASP A 438 3.75 13.36 -4.40
N SER A 439 2.59 12.71 -4.39
CA SER A 439 1.26 13.30 -4.48
C SER A 439 0.90 14.14 -3.25
N GLU A 440 1.24 13.66 -2.06
CA GLU A 440 1.03 14.40 -0.81
C GLU A 440 2.00 15.59 -0.68
N TRP A 441 3.26 15.40 -1.06
CA TRP A 441 4.22 16.51 -1.13
C TRP A 441 3.84 17.55 -2.19
N ALA A 442 3.19 17.15 -3.29
CA ALA A 442 2.62 18.07 -4.26
C ALA A 442 1.45 18.87 -3.68
N PHE A 443 0.64 18.25 -2.81
CA PHE A 443 -0.42 18.97 -2.09
C PHE A 443 0.16 19.97 -1.08
N ALA A 444 1.19 19.60 -0.32
CA ALA A 444 1.90 20.52 0.57
C ALA A 444 2.50 21.71 -0.20
N LEU A 445 3.10 21.44 -1.36
CA LEU A 445 3.59 22.49 -2.26
C LEU A 445 2.44 23.39 -2.74
N PHE A 446 1.30 22.84 -3.13
CA PHE A 446 0.12 23.62 -3.48
C PHE A 446 -0.35 24.54 -2.34
N LEU A 447 -0.40 24.02 -1.11
CA LEU A 447 -0.81 24.81 0.06
C LEU A 447 0.18 25.95 0.34
N SER A 448 1.47 25.73 0.09
CA SER A 448 2.49 26.79 0.20
C SER A 448 2.33 27.92 -0.84
N LYS A 449 1.62 27.68 -1.95
CA LYS A 449 1.34 28.69 -2.98
C LYS A 449 0.07 29.49 -2.71
N LEU A 450 -0.74 29.09 -1.72
CA LEU A 450 -1.91 29.86 -1.31
C LEU A 450 -1.49 31.05 -0.44
N PRO A 451 -2.17 32.21 -0.55
CA PRO A 451 -1.95 33.32 0.37
C PRO A 451 -2.23 32.95 1.84
N ASP A 452 -3.26 32.15 2.06
CA ASP A 452 -3.63 31.58 3.35
C ASP A 452 -4.29 30.20 3.12
N PRO A 453 -3.62 29.08 3.44
CA PRO A 453 -4.19 27.75 3.31
C PRO A 453 -5.28 27.43 4.35
N ASN A 454 -5.43 28.24 5.41
CA ASN A 454 -6.46 28.08 6.43
C ASN A 454 -7.70 28.96 6.18
N ALA A 455 -7.75 29.66 5.04
CA ALA A 455 -8.87 30.50 4.68
C ALA A 455 -10.18 29.70 4.57
N THR A 456 -11.30 30.34 4.95
CA THR A 456 -12.63 29.73 4.87
C THR A 456 -13.25 29.80 3.47
N THR A 457 -12.72 30.66 2.61
CA THR A 457 -13.19 30.86 1.23
C THR A 457 -12.01 31.07 0.30
N PHE A 458 -12.08 30.49 -0.91
CA PHE A 458 -11.07 30.66 -1.93
C PHE A 458 -11.70 31.19 -3.21
N SER A 459 -11.04 32.16 -3.85
CA SER A 459 -11.45 32.56 -5.19
C SER A 459 -10.96 31.53 -6.20
N SER A 460 -11.73 31.32 -7.28
CA SER A 460 -11.32 30.43 -8.37
C SER A 460 -9.97 30.82 -8.98
N GLN A 461 -9.66 32.12 -8.99
CA GLN A 461 -8.40 32.68 -9.46
C GLN A 461 -7.24 32.33 -8.54
N THR A 462 -7.47 32.35 -7.22
CA THR A 462 -6.47 31.97 -6.21
C THR A 462 -6.09 30.49 -6.36
N LEU A 463 -7.07 29.59 -6.40
CA LEU A 463 -6.81 28.15 -6.56
C LEU A 463 -6.13 27.85 -7.90
N ARG A 464 -6.58 28.51 -8.98
CA ARG A 464 -5.97 28.40 -10.31
C ARG A 464 -4.51 28.83 -10.30
N LYS A 465 -4.20 29.98 -9.71
CA LYS A 465 -2.84 30.51 -9.64
C LYS A 465 -1.94 29.59 -8.82
N ALA A 466 -2.39 29.16 -7.65
CA ALA A 466 -1.64 28.23 -6.81
C ALA A 466 -1.31 26.93 -7.55
N MET A 467 -2.26 26.35 -8.30
CA MET A 467 -2.03 25.15 -9.09
C MET A 467 -1.00 25.37 -10.22
N LEU A 468 -1.05 26.50 -10.93
CA LEU A 468 -0.04 26.85 -11.94
C LEU A 468 1.35 27.02 -11.32
N ASP A 469 1.44 27.71 -10.18
CA ASP A 469 2.69 27.94 -9.47
C ASP A 469 3.28 26.62 -8.91
N THR A 470 2.43 25.67 -8.51
CA THR A 470 2.83 24.30 -8.13
C THR A 470 3.47 23.57 -9.31
N ILE A 471 2.79 23.49 -10.46
CA ILE A 471 3.30 22.82 -11.66
C ILE A 471 4.62 23.45 -12.11
N ALA A 472 4.69 24.78 -12.15
CA ALA A 472 5.90 25.50 -12.53
C ALA A 472 7.08 25.20 -11.58
N SER A 473 6.83 25.13 -10.27
CA SER A 473 7.86 24.80 -9.28
C SER A 473 8.37 23.36 -9.44
N LEU A 474 7.47 22.39 -9.64
CA LEU A 474 7.85 20.99 -9.88
C LEU A 474 8.68 20.81 -11.15
N ASN A 475 8.28 21.47 -12.25
CA ASN A 475 9.06 21.47 -13.48
C ASN A 475 10.45 22.09 -13.30
N THR A 476 10.54 23.20 -12.54
CA THR A 476 11.81 23.85 -12.24
C THR A 476 12.73 22.91 -11.45
N PHE A 477 12.20 22.25 -10.42
CA PHE A 477 12.98 21.28 -9.65
C PHE A 477 13.45 20.10 -10.51
N ALA A 478 12.60 19.61 -11.41
CA ALA A 478 12.96 18.53 -12.33
C ALA A 478 14.08 18.93 -13.29
N GLU A 479 14.01 20.14 -13.86
CA GLU A 479 15.04 20.69 -14.73
C GLU A 479 16.37 20.87 -14.00
N GLU A 480 16.36 21.44 -12.79
CA GLU A 480 17.56 21.63 -11.98
C GLU A 480 18.19 20.31 -11.52
N ALA A 481 17.39 19.25 -11.35
CA ALA A 481 17.86 17.91 -11.03
C ALA A 481 18.28 17.09 -12.27
N GLY A 482 18.10 17.62 -13.48
CA GLY A 482 18.43 16.93 -14.73
C GLY A 482 17.52 15.76 -15.05
N ILE A 483 16.28 15.76 -14.55
CA ILE A 483 15.31 14.68 -14.77
C ILE A 483 14.78 14.77 -16.20
N THR A 484 14.99 13.73 -16.99
CA THR A 484 14.54 13.65 -18.39
C THR A 484 13.21 12.91 -18.53
N GLU A 485 12.81 12.14 -17.53
CA GLU A 485 11.55 11.41 -17.54
C GLU A 485 10.37 12.37 -17.30
N PRO A 486 9.30 12.31 -18.12
CA PRO A 486 8.18 13.21 -17.96
C PRO A 486 7.30 12.84 -16.75
N SER A 487 6.89 13.88 -16.02
CA SER A 487 5.90 13.79 -14.95
C SER A 487 4.49 13.90 -15.51
N LEU A 488 3.61 13.01 -15.05
CA LEU A 488 2.17 13.05 -15.31
C LEU A 488 1.50 13.70 -14.10
N MET A 489 0.92 14.88 -14.28
CA MET A 489 0.42 15.70 -13.16
C MET A 489 -1.06 16.03 -13.34
N ASN A 490 -1.92 14.99 -13.34
CA ASN A 490 -3.37 15.22 -13.28
C ASN A 490 -3.79 15.46 -11.84
N PHE A 491 -3.53 16.68 -11.37
CA PHE A 491 -3.93 17.15 -10.05
C PHE A 491 -5.39 17.59 -10.05
N CYS A 492 -6.04 17.43 -8.91
CA CYS A 492 -7.37 17.95 -8.68
C CYS A 492 -7.46 18.52 -7.28
N VAL A 493 -8.02 19.73 -7.13
CA VAL A 493 -8.28 20.36 -5.84
C VAL A 493 -9.69 20.96 -5.82
N THR A 494 -10.33 20.93 -4.66
CA THR A 494 -11.62 21.58 -4.42
C THR A 494 -11.67 22.22 -3.05
N ASP A 495 -12.39 23.33 -2.92
CA ASP A 495 -12.76 23.95 -1.65
C ASP A 495 -14.24 23.73 -1.28
N GLY A 496 -14.91 22.79 -1.96
CA GLY A 496 -16.34 22.52 -1.81
C GLY A 496 -17.23 23.32 -2.78
N ASP A 497 -16.71 24.42 -3.35
CA ASP A 497 -17.46 25.32 -4.24
C ASP A 497 -16.84 25.42 -5.63
N THR A 498 -15.52 25.39 -5.71
CA THR A 498 -14.72 25.45 -6.93
C THR A 498 -13.90 24.18 -7.07
N VAL A 499 -13.85 23.62 -8.28
CA VAL A 499 -12.94 22.51 -8.61
C VAL A 499 -11.90 22.99 -9.61
N ILE A 500 -10.62 22.72 -9.35
CA ILE A 500 -9.54 22.85 -10.32
C ILE A 500 -9.02 21.45 -10.62
N ALA A 501 -8.93 21.08 -11.90
CA ALA A 501 -8.31 19.83 -12.32
C ALA A 501 -7.33 20.10 -13.46
N THR A 502 -6.25 19.33 -13.57
CA THR A 502 -5.28 19.44 -14.67
C THR A 502 -5.24 18.13 -15.45
N ARG A 503 -5.09 18.23 -16.77
CA ARG A 503 -4.55 17.15 -17.61
C ARG A 503 -3.19 17.61 -18.10
N TYR A 504 -2.11 17.16 -17.47
CA TYR A 504 -0.78 17.74 -17.69
C TYR A 504 0.32 16.69 -17.80
N ILE A 505 1.25 16.91 -18.72
CA ILE A 505 2.51 16.16 -18.85
C ILE A 505 3.67 17.11 -19.13
N SER A 506 4.81 16.87 -18.47
CA SER A 506 6.06 17.61 -18.71
C SER A 506 6.84 17.05 -19.92
N SER A 507 6.16 16.89 -21.05
CA SER A 507 6.73 16.49 -22.33
C SER A 507 6.04 17.25 -23.46
N ARG A 508 6.77 17.56 -24.54
CA ARG A 508 6.19 18.07 -25.78
C ARG A 508 5.68 16.97 -26.70
N LYS A 509 6.23 15.76 -26.57
CA LYS A 509 5.99 14.66 -27.52
C LYS A 509 5.01 13.64 -27.00
N ASP A 510 4.94 13.49 -25.68
CA ASP A 510 4.17 12.42 -25.04
C ASP A 510 2.79 12.89 -24.62
N GLU A 511 1.86 11.94 -24.56
CA GLU A 511 0.47 12.17 -24.18
C GLU A 511 0.28 12.11 -22.66
N ALA A 512 -0.50 13.05 -22.11
CA ALA A 512 -0.85 13.04 -20.70
C ALA A 512 -1.86 11.94 -20.37
N ALA A 513 -1.86 11.49 -19.10
CA ALA A 513 -2.83 10.53 -18.59
C ALA A 513 -4.26 10.98 -18.91
N SER A 514 -5.13 10.01 -19.22
CA SER A 514 -6.48 10.29 -19.71
C SER A 514 -7.29 11.10 -18.69
N LEU A 515 -8.05 12.07 -19.20
CA LEU A 515 -8.99 12.84 -18.39
C LEU A 515 -10.16 13.28 -19.28
N TRP A 516 -11.36 13.00 -18.82
CA TRP A 516 -12.60 13.20 -19.55
C TRP A 516 -13.55 14.04 -18.72
N PHE A 517 -14.45 14.76 -19.38
CA PHE A 517 -15.55 15.43 -18.71
C PHE A 517 -16.88 15.14 -19.40
N SER A 518 -17.94 15.23 -18.61
CA SER A 518 -19.33 15.14 -19.05
C SER A 518 -20.14 16.20 -18.33
N SER A 519 -21.07 16.84 -19.03
CA SER A 519 -21.97 17.84 -18.47
C SER A 519 -23.42 17.57 -18.90
N GLY A 520 -24.38 17.86 -18.03
CA GLY A 520 -25.79 17.67 -18.35
C GLY A 520 -26.75 18.06 -17.23
N THR A 521 -28.00 17.63 -17.37
CA THR A 521 -29.08 17.90 -16.40
C THR A 521 -29.23 16.78 -15.37
N THR A 522 -29.11 15.53 -15.80
CA THR A 522 -29.29 14.34 -14.95
C THR A 522 -28.33 13.22 -15.37
N PHE A 523 -27.80 12.50 -14.38
CA PHE A 523 -27.03 11.29 -14.56
C PHE A 523 -27.78 10.13 -13.91
N SER A 524 -28.32 9.22 -14.73
CA SER A 524 -29.23 8.19 -14.26
C SER A 524 -29.11 6.90 -15.07
N GLU A 525 -29.47 5.80 -14.43
CA GLU A 525 -29.61 4.49 -15.08
C GLU A 525 -30.79 4.51 -16.05
N TYR A 526 -30.57 4.07 -17.28
CA TYR A 526 -31.61 3.99 -18.32
C TYR A 526 -32.01 2.55 -18.66
N ALA A 527 -31.20 1.57 -18.27
CA ALA A 527 -31.46 0.15 -18.40
C ALA A 527 -30.78 -0.62 -17.27
N ASP A 528 -31.38 -1.74 -16.85
CA ASP A 528 -30.87 -2.60 -15.78
C ASP A 528 -29.47 -3.11 -16.09
N GLY A 529 -28.63 -3.26 -15.05
CA GLY A 529 -27.26 -3.74 -15.19
C GLY A 529 -26.21 -2.62 -15.16
N GLY A 530 -26.56 -1.45 -14.65
CA GLY A 530 -25.62 -0.35 -14.49
C GLY A 530 -25.40 0.46 -15.77
N HIS A 531 -26.38 0.49 -16.69
CA HIS A 531 -26.31 1.30 -17.90
C HIS A 531 -26.76 2.73 -17.60
N TYR A 532 -25.80 3.63 -17.41
CA TYR A 532 -26.03 5.04 -17.13
C TYR A 532 -25.87 5.89 -18.38
N LYS A 533 -26.54 7.05 -18.41
CA LYS A 533 -26.34 8.09 -19.42
C LYS A 533 -26.40 9.48 -18.82
N MET A 534 -25.70 10.41 -19.46
CA MET A 534 -25.83 11.85 -19.17
C MET A 534 -26.94 12.44 -20.05
N SER A 535 -28.05 12.86 -19.44
CA SER A 535 -29.15 13.50 -20.19
C SER A 535 -28.97 15.01 -20.23
N LYS A 536 -29.32 15.63 -21.36
CA LYS A 536 -29.28 17.09 -21.58
C LYS A 536 -30.68 17.58 -21.95
N ALA A 537 -31.57 17.68 -20.96
CA ALA A 537 -32.96 18.10 -21.19
C ALA A 537 -33.10 19.62 -21.38
N ASP A 538 -32.23 20.40 -20.73
CA ASP A 538 -32.28 21.86 -20.70
C ASP A 538 -30.96 22.49 -21.16
N LYS A 539 -30.99 23.79 -21.50
CA LYS A 539 -29.78 24.58 -21.82
C LYS A 539 -28.86 24.82 -20.62
N ARG A 540 -29.30 24.52 -19.39
CA ARG A 540 -28.51 24.70 -18.17
C ARG A 540 -27.85 23.38 -17.78
N GLU A 541 -26.55 23.44 -17.55
CA GLU A 541 -25.77 22.30 -17.04
C GLU A 541 -25.89 22.28 -15.51
N ASN A 542 -26.60 21.30 -14.97
CA ASN A 542 -26.81 21.13 -13.53
C ASN A 542 -25.80 20.15 -12.91
N ILE A 543 -25.11 19.37 -13.75
CA ILE A 543 -24.14 18.36 -13.36
C ILE A 543 -22.91 18.52 -14.24
N ILE A 544 -21.74 18.48 -13.61
CA ILE A 544 -20.44 18.36 -14.28
C ILE A 544 -19.70 17.21 -13.60
N MET A 545 -19.23 16.28 -14.43
CA MET A 545 -18.41 15.16 -14.01
C MET A 545 -17.06 15.24 -14.71
N VAL A 546 -15.99 14.93 -13.99
CA VAL A 546 -14.64 14.78 -14.54
C VAL A 546 -14.09 13.45 -14.06
N ALA A 547 -13.59 12.63 -14.96
CA ALA A 547 -13.14 11.28 -14.63
C ALA A 547 -11.90 10.89 -15.42
N SER A 548 -11.08 10.03 -14.83
CA SER A 548 -9.93 9.44 -15.51
C SER A 548 -10.38 8.58 -16.70
N GLU A 549 -11.51 7.87 -16.55
CA GLU A 549 -12.20 7.17 -17.63
C GLU A 549 -13.72 7.42 -17.57
N PRO A 550 -14.41 7.50 -18.74
CA PRO A 550 -15.87 7.62 -18.81
C PRO A 550 -16.61 6.55 -17.99
N LEU A 551 -17.56 6.95 -17.14
CA LEU A 551 -18.38 5.99 -16.38
C LEU A 551 -19.45 5.28 -17.23
N THR A 552 -19.60 5.69 -18.49
CA THR A 552 -20.59 5.17 -19.44
C THR A 552 -19.91 4.83 -20.76
N PHE A 553 -20.46 3.87 -21.50
CA PHE A 553 -19.96 3.49 -22.83
C PHE A 553 -20.55 4.34 -23.97
N GLU A 554 -21.44 5.28 -23.64
CA GLU A 554 -22.02 6.23 -24.58
C GLU A 554 -20.99 7.28 -24.98
N ARG A 555 -20.34 7.09 -26.14
CA ARG A 555 -19.27 7.97 -26.64
C ARG A 555 -19.70 9.44 -26.81
N ALA A 556 -20.99 9.72 -26.94
CA ALA A 556 -21.51 11.08 -27.09
C ALA A 556 -21.59 11.86 -25.77
N ASP A 557 -21.51 11.17 -24.62
CA ASP A 557 -21.69 11.79 -23.30
C ASP A 557 -20.39 12.42 -22.77
N TRP A 558 -19.24 11.88 -23.17
CA TRP A 558 -17.94 12.26 -22.63
C TRP A 558 -17.06 12.92 -23.67
N MET A 559 -16.41 14.02 -23.26
CA MET A 559 -15.44 14.74 -24.05
C MET A 559 -14.08 14.64 -23.38
N GLU A 560 -13.05 14.35 -24.17
CA GLU A 560 -11.68 14.30 -23.69
C GLU A 560 -11.18 15.72 -23.42
N ILE A 561 -10.56 15.92 -22.26
CA ILE A 561 -9.87 17.18 -21.94
C ILE A 561 -8.53 17.14 -22.66
N LYS A 562 -8.13 18.21 -23.34
CA LYS A 562 -6.86 18.23 -24.10
C LYS A 562 -5.65 18.15 -23.18
N THR A 563 -4.56 17.55 -23.67
CA THR A 563 -3.27 17.55 -22.97
C THR A 563 -2.79 18.99 -22.68
N ASN A 564 -2.19 19.19 -21.51
CA ASN A 564 -1.73 20.45 -20.95
C ASN A 564 -2.84 21.50 -20.87
N THR A 565 -3.98 21.08 -20.32
CA THR A 565 -5.15 21.92 -20.07
C THR A 565 -5.57 21.84 -18.61
N MET A 566 -5.88 22.99 -18.03
CA MET A 566 -6.52 23.13 -16.73
C MET A 566 -8.02 23.30 -16.91
N VAL A 567 -8.78 22.57 -16.11
CA VAL A 567 -10.22 22.69 -15.97
C VAL A 567 -10.55 23.46 -14.71
N VAL A 568 -11.50 24.39 -14.81
CA VAL A 568 -12.06 25.11 -13.67
C VAL A 568 -13.57 24.96 -13.68
N ILE A 569 -14.11 24.34 -12.62
CA ILE A 569 -15.55 24.30 -12.37
C ILE A 569 -15.86 25.35 -11.30
N THR A 570 -16.49 26.44 -11.71
CA THR A 570 -16.80 27.56 -10.80
C THR A 570 -17.99 27.24 -9.88
N PRO A 571 -18.22 28.04 -8.81
CA PRO A 571 -19.40 27.89 -7.95
C PRO A 571 -20.72 27.99 -8.75
N LYS A 572 -20.73 28.79 -9.82
CA LYS A 572 -21.89 28.99 -10.71
C LYS A 572 -22.06 27.91 -11.79
N MET A 573 -21.38 26.76 -11.66
CA MET A 573 -21.44 25.64 -12.61
C MET A 573 -20.93 25.97 -14.03
N ASN A 574 -20.09 27.00 -14.19
CA ASN A 574 -19.36 27.19 -15.44
C ASN A 574 -18.19 26.21 -15.51
N PHE A 575 -18.05 25.52 -16.65
CA PHE A 575 -16.91 24.68 -17.00
C PHE A 575 -15.94 25.45 -17.91
N LEU A 576 -14.74 25.75 -17.42
CA LEU A 576 -13.72 26.46 -18.19
C LEU A 576 -12.56 25.52 -18.50
N GLN A 577 -12.12 25.48 -19.76
CA GLN A 577 -10.89 24.81 -20.17
C GLN A 577 -9.85 25.88 -20.53
N ILE A 578 -8.74 25.88 -19.82
CA ILE A 578 -7.68 26.90 -19.90
C ILE A 578 -6.36 26.19 -20.23
N PRO A 579 -5.75 26.44 -21.40
CA PRO A 579 -4.44 25.88 -21.72
C PRO A 579 -3.38 26.29 -20.69
N ILE A 580 -2.56 25.33 -20.26
CA ILE A 580 -1.37 25.58 -19.44
C ILE A 580 -0.23 25.85 -20.42
N ILE A 581 0.14 27.13 -20.57
CA ILE A 581 1.14 27.57 -21.54
C ILE A 581 2.51 27.63 -20.87
N ASP A 582 3.34 26.64 -21.17
CA ASP A 582 4.75 26.54 -20.76
C ASP A 582 5.60 25.91 -21.87
N GLN A 583 6.84 25.52 -21.57
CA GLN A 583 7.74 24.87 -22.53
C GLN A 583 7.24 23.51 -23.07
N PHE A 584 6.30 22.87 -22.38
CA PHE A 584 5.73 21.58 -22.76
C PHE A 584 4.40 21.72 -23.52
N TYR A 585 3.80 22.91 -23.53
CA TYR A 585 2.60 23.20 -24.32
C TYR A 585 2.88 23.08 -25.83
N VAL A 586 1.95 22.44 -26.52
CA VAL A 586 1.95 22.30 -27.98
C VAL A 586 0.63 22.83 -28.50
N ALA A 587 0.71 23.85 -29.36
CA ALA A 587 -0.49 24.49 -29.91
C ALA A 587 -1.23 23.52 -30.84
N PRO A 588 -2.58 23.56 -30.92
CA PRO A 588 -3.33 22.72 -31.85
C PRO A 588 -2.96 22.91 -33.33
N SER A 589 -2.37 24.06 -33.68
CA SER A 589 -1.88 24.37 -35.03
C SER A 589 -0.47 23.83 -35.30
N ASP A 590 0.23 23.31 -34.29
CA ASP A 590 1.56 22.71 -34.43
C ASP A 590 1.43 21.33 -35.11
N PRO A 591 2.27 21.00 -36.11
CA PRO A 591 2.31 19.66 -36.72
C PRO A 591 2.56 18.54 -35.70
N ASN A 592 3.21 18.84 -34.57
CA ASN A 592 3.45 17.91 -33.47
C ASN A 592 2.30 17.87 -32.43
N SER A 593 1.15 18.48 -32.74
CA SER A 593 -0.03 18.43 -31.86
C SER A 593 -0.56 17.01 -31.65
N ALA A 594 -0.29 16.11 -32.60
CA ALA A 594 -0.45 14.67 -32.42
C ALA A 594 0.69 14.13 -31.55
N ARG A 595 0.46 14.12 -30.24
CA ARG A 595 1.37 13.54 -29.27
C ARG A 595 1.39 12.02 -29.42
N THR A 596 2.55 11.43 -29.22
CA THR A 596 2.75 10.00 -29.29
C THR A 596 2.47 9.36 -27.94
N ILE A 597 2.08 8.09 -28.01
CA ILE A 597 2.01 7.20 -26.85
C ILE A 597 3.32 6.42 -26.67
N GLU A 598 4.43 6.92 -27.24
CA GLU A 598 5.69 6.19 -27.35
C GLU A 598 6.39 6.09 -25.99
N PHE A 599 6.38 7.15 -25.17
CA PHE A 599 6.77 7.07 -23.76
C PHE A 599 5.97 6.02 -23.00
N ALA A 600 4.65 5.98 -23.17
CA ALA A 600 3.83 4.95 -22.59
C ALA A 600 4.24 3.55 -23.09
N ARG A 601 4.58 3.39 -24.37
CA ARG A 601 5.08 2.13 -24.91
C ARG A 601 6.46 1.73 -24.36
N GLU A 602 7.41 2.66 -24.26
CA GLU A 602 8.78 2.43 -23.76
C GLU A 602 8.81 2.06 -22.28
N LYS A 603 7.99 2.75 -21.49
CA LYS A 603 7.73 2.41 -20.09
C LYS A 603 6.83 1.20 -19.94
N GLY A 604 6.53 0.51 -21.04
CA GLY A 604 5.77 -0.72 -21.04
C GLY A 604 4.29 -0.57 -20.74
N LEU A 605 3.84 0.64 -20.60
CA LEU A 605 2.49 0.95 -20.29
C LEU A 605 1.55 0.45 -21.45
N LEU A 606 1.99 0.37 -22.70
CA LEU A 606 1.15 -0.19 -23.78
C LEU A 606 1.45 -1.65 -24.14
N MET A 607 0.41 -2.41 -24.52
CA MET A 607 0.55 -3.72 -25.17
C MET A 607 1.30 -3.58 -26.52
N PRO A 608 2.22 -4.50 -26.88
CA PRO A 608 2.75 -4.58 -28.24
C PRO A 608 1.59 -4.83 -29.21
N ARG A 609 1.43 -3.98 -30.24
CA ARG A 609 0.52 -4.32 -31.35
C ARG A 609 0.98 -5.65 -31.93
N LYS A 610 0.17 -6.71 -31.85
CA LYS A 610 0.27 -7.82 -32.81
C LYS A 610 0.20 -7.16 -34.18
N ALA A 611 1.27 -7.29 -34.97
CA ALA A 611 1.23 -6.91 -36.37
C ALA A 611 0.03 -7.65 -36.97
N LEU A 612 -1.00 -6.91 -37.36
CA LEU A 612 -2.00 -7.44 -38.28
C LEU A 612 -1.22 -7.80 -39.53
N SER A 613 -0.97 -9.09 -39.73
CA SER A 613 -0.56 -9.61 -41.02
C SER A 613 -1.64 -9.15 -42.00
N SER A 614 -1.26 -8.19 -42.84
CA SER A 614 -2.10 -7.81 -43.98
C SER A 614 -2.17 -9.02 -44.92
N PRO A 615 -3.32 -9.28 -45.57
CA PRO A 615 -3.47 -10.41 -46.49
C PRO A 615 -2.46 -10.38 -47.64
#